data_AF-A0A3C0JBD3-F1
#
_entry.id   AF-A0A3C0JBD3-F1
#
_cell.length_a   1.000
_cell.length_b   1.000
_cell.length_c   1.000
_cell.angle_alpha   90.00
_cell.angle_beta   90.00
_cell.angle_gamma   90.00
#
_symmetry.space_group_name_H-M   'P 1'
#
loop_
_entity.id
_entity.type
_entity.pdbx_description
1 polymer ?
#
loop_
_entity_poly.entity_id
_entity_poly.type
_entity_poly.pdbx_seq_one_letter_code
_entity_poly.pdbx_strand_id
1 'polypeptide(L)'
;MSRNSKAKRDQRKKQHPRRPFARLGRTPDVQNHAVLQAEDGRVVAAIGLQGEEWLLAIGGQTMGNADNPVPMLAMLKHLANLQEKDGNHVSLNYSEQLQAMIDDLARDEGKTADEYLEQLVAEFEAGGEDIDADDAAEVEAAIEAVTDAAQADEQAPAAAPADDAKPSA
;
A
#
# COMPACT_ATOMS: atom_id res chain seq x y z
N MET A 1 -46.74 25.37 36.08
CA MET A 1 -45.49 24.89 35.45
C MET A 1 -45.75 23.54 34.79
N SER A 2 -45.49 23.40 33.47
CA SER A 2 -45.91 22.21 32.70
C SER A 2 -44.86 21.09 32.70
N ARG A 3 -45.29 19.88 33.10
CA ARG A 3 -44.50 18.64 33.25
C ARG A 3 -44.08 18.01 31.92
N ASN A 4 -44.75 18.33 30.81
CA ASN A 4 -44.50 17.66 29.52
C ASN A 4 -43.29 18.21 28.75
N SER A 5 -42.78 19.39 29.13
CA SER A 5 -41.64 20.02 28.43
C SER A 5 -40.29 19.35 28.75
N LYS A 6 -40.15 18.74 29.94
CA LYS A 6 -38.95 17.96 30.30
C LYS A 6 -38.87 16.63 29.56
N ALA A 7 -39.99 15.90 29.47
CA ALA A 7 -40.05 14.60 28.79
C ALA A 7 -39.67 14.69 27.30
N LYS A 8 -40.19 15.70 26.60
CA LYS A 8 -39.90 15.92 25.18
C LYS A 8 -38.44 16.33 24.91
N ARG A 9 -37.79 17.00 25.87
CA ARG A 9 -36.39 17.39 25.77
C ARG A 9 -35.43 16.22 26.00
N ASP A 10 -35.70 15.36 26.98
CA ASP A 10 -34.86 14.17 27.25
C ASP A 10 -34.94 13.14 26.11
N GLN A 11 -36.14 12.93 25.55
CA GLN A 11 -36.31 12.02 24.43
C GLN A 11 -35.51 12.49 23.19
N ARG A 12 -35.45 13.80 22.96
CA ARG A 12 -34.67 14.40 21.87
C ARG A 12 -33.16 14.34 22.13
N LYS A 13 -32.72 14.40 23.39
CA LYS A 13 -31.30 14.28 23.77
C LYS A 13 -30.79 12.83 23.67
N LYS A 14 -31.68 11.84 23.85
CA LYS A 14 -31.38 10.41 23.75
C LYS A 14 -31.46 9.87 22.31
N GLN A 15 -32.27 10.48 21.45
CA GLN A 15 -32.39 10.10 20.03
C GLN A 15 -31.40 10.79 19.10
N HIS A 16 -30.64 11.77 19.57
CA HIS A 16 -29.59 12.35 18.74
C HIS A 16 -28.45 11.32 18.62
N PRO A 17 -28.12 10.81 17.42
CA PRO A 17 -26.98 9.94 17.26
C PRO A 17 -25.74 10.68 17.75
N ARG A 18 -24.96 10.04 18.64
CA ARG A 18 -23.69 10.60 19.12
C ARG A 18 -22.79 10.71 17.90
N ARG A 19 -22.66 11.94 17.39
CA ARG A 19 -21.67 12.25 16.37
C ARG A 19 -20.31 11.77 16.91
N PRO A 20 -19.55 10.97 16.14
CA PRO A 20 -18.21 10.59 16.56
C PRO A 20 -17.42 11.89 16.77
N PHE A 21 -17.02 12.15 18.02
CA PHE A 21 -16.13 13.25 18.32
C PHE A 21 -14.74 12.82 17.86
N ALA A 22 -14.15 13.57 16.92
CA ALA A 22 -12.74 13.43 16.59
C ALA A 22 -11.94 13.58 17.89
N ARG A 23 -11.29 12.50 18.33
CA ARG A 23 -10.46 12.52 19.53
C ARG A 23 -9.17 13.23 19.17
N LEU A 24 -8.97 14.43 19.70
CA LEU A 24 -7.68 15.13 19.65
C LEU A 24 -6.62 14.18 20.22
N GLY A 25 -5.72 13.68 19.36
CA GLY A 25 -4.69 12.70 19.73
C GLY A 25 -4.81 11.30 19.10
N ARG A 26 -5.76 11.04 18.19
CA ARG A 26 -5.67 9.88 17.29
C ARG A 26 -4.73 10.25 16.15
N THR A 27 -3.65 9.48 15.98
CA THR A 27 -2.79 9.55 14.78
C THR A 27 -3.69 9.37 13.55
N PRO A 28 -3.62 10.24 12.53
CA PRO A 28 -4.45 10.10 11.35
C PRO A 28 -4.30 8.70 10.75
N ASP A 29 -5.44 8.08 10.42
CA ASP A 29 -5.46 6.76 9.80
C ASP A 29 -4.79 6.86 8.43
N VAL A 30 -3.87 5.94 8.13
CA VAL A 30 -3.15 5.91 6.85
C VAL A 30 -4.11 5.46 5.76
N GLN A 31 -4.25 6.27 4.70
CA GLN A 31 -5.09 5.94 3.54
C GLN A 31 -4.20 5.44 2.40
N ASN A 32 -4.40 4.20 1.96
CA ASN A 32 -3.60 3.64 0.88
C ASN A 32 -4.07 4.19 -0.48
N HIS A 33 -3.13 4.71 -1.25
CA HIS A 33 -3.37 5.39 -2.53
C HIS A 33 -2.68 4.70 -3.72
N ALA A 34 -1.62 3.93 -3.47
CA ALA A 34 -1.11 2.96 -4.43
C ALA A 34 -0.81 1.65 -3.70
N VAL A 35 -1.09 0.51 -4.33
CA VAL A 35 -0.81 -0.80 -3.76
C VAL A 35 -0.28 -1.74 -4.83
N LEU A 36 0.90 -2.28 -4.58
CA LEU A 36 1.51 -3.38 -5.32
C LEU A 36 1.15 -4.70 -4.64
N GLN A 37 0.49 -5.59 -5.38
CA GLN A 37 0.07 -6.89 -4.90
C GLN A 37 0.71 -7.99 -5.74
N ALA A 38 1.20 -9.04 -5.08
CA ALA A 38 1.60 -10.28 -5.74
C ALA A 38 0.37 -11.06 -6.23
N GLU A 39 0.60 -12.07 -7.06
CA GLU A 39 -0.46 -12.92 -7.64
C GLU A 39 -1.36 -13.59 -6.59
N ASP A 40 -0.80 -13.93 -5.43
CA ASP A 40 -1.52 -14.49 -4.29
C ASP A 40 -2.38 -13.47 -3.51
N GLY A 41 -2.38 -12.20 -3.94
CA GLY A 41 -3.10 -11.10 -3.31
C GLY A 41 -2.40 -10.51 -2.08
N ARG A 42 -1.16 -10.93 -1.76
CA ARG A 42 -0.37 -10.29 -0.70
C ARG A 42 0.13 -8.93 -1.16
N VAL A 43 0.08 -7.97 -0.24
CA VAL A 43 0.61 -6.62 -0.48
C VAL A 43 2.11 -6.65 -0.32
N VAL A 44 2.83 -6.39 -1.41
CA VAL A 44 4.29 -6.30 -1.40
C VAL A 44 4.72 -4.89 -1.02
N ALA A 45 4.08 -3.88 -1.60
CA ALA A 45 4.36 -2.47 -1.30
C ALA A 45 3.09 -1.63 -1.39
N ALA A 46 3.03 -0.53 -0.66
CA ALA A 46 1.93 0.41 -0.69
C ALA A 46 2.42 1.84 -0.44
N ILE A 47 1.80 2.80 -1.12
CA ILE A 47 1.94 4.22 -0.84
C ILE A 47 0.67 4.67 -0.12
N GLY A 48 0.83 5.24 1.06
CA GLY A 48 -0.26 5.77 1.88
C GLY A 48 -0.10 7.26 2.16
N LEU A 49 -1.21 7.94 2.41
CA LEU A 49 -1.25 9.32 2.88
C LEU A 49 -1.63 9.33 4.37
N GLN A 50 -0.75 9.88 5.20
CA GLN A 50 -0.98 10.08 6.62
C GLN A 50 -1.02 11.57 6.94
N GLY A 51 -2.24 12.10 7.12
CA GLY A 51 -2.43 13.53 7.31
C GLY A 51 -2.12 14.28 6.03
N GLU A 52 -0.91 14.83 5.91
CA GLU A 52 -0.41 15.57 4.75
C GLU A 52 0.86 14.93 4.15
N GLU A 53 1.39 13.90 4.78
CA GLU A 53 2.66 13.27 4.44
C GLU A 53 2.42 11.93 3.74
N TRP A 54 3.16 11.70 2.65
CA TRP A 54 3.12 10.45 1.92
C TRP A 54 4.10 9.46 2.55
N LEU A 55 3.67 8.21 2.66
CA LEU A 55 4.42 7.12 3.26
C LEU A 55 4.54 6.00 2.24
N LEU A 56 5.75 5.46 2.10
CA LEU A 56 5.99 4.21 1.40
C LEU A 56 6.14 3.10 2.43
N ALA A 57 5.39 2.02 2.26
CA ALA A 57 5.50 0.82 3.07
C ALA A 57 5.78 -0.41 2.19
N ILE A 58 6.73 -1.24 2.58
CA ILE A 58 7.10 -2.50 1.91
C ILE A 58 6.94 -3.63 2.93
N GLY A 59 6.23 -4.70 2.57
CA GLY A 59 5.96 -5.83 3.46
C GLY A 59 5.22 -5.46 4.75
N GLY A 60 4.52 -4.33 4.77
CA GLY A 60 3.84 -3.79 5.96
C GLY A 60 4.72 -2.94 6.88
N GLN A 61 6.00 -2.72 6.55
CA GLN A 61 6.89 -1.81 7.24
C GLN A 61 7.02 -0.50 6.46
N THR A 62 6.90 0.65 7.13
CA THR A 62 7.15 1.95 6.51
C THR A 62 8.65 2.12 6.26
N MET A 63 9.01 2.33 5.00
CA MET A 63 10.38 2.49 4.54
C MET A 63 10.78 3.96 4.48
N GLY A 64 9.85 4.82 4.07
CA GLY A 64 10.14 6.24 3.91
C GLY A 64 8.90 7.10 3.91
N ASN A 65 9.13 8.39 4.10
CA ASN A 65 8.14 9.45 4.11
C ASN A 65 8.59 10.59 3.20
N ALA A 66 7.66 11.24 2.51
CA ALA A 66 7.94 12.34 1.60
C ALA A 66 6.74 13.27 1.42
N ASP A 67 7.02 14.50 0.98
CA ASP A 67 5.98 15.48 0.64
C ASP A 67 5.34 15.20 -0.73
N ASN A 68 6.04 14.51 -1.63
CA ASN A 68 5.60 14.21 -2.99
C ASN A 68 5.54 12.67 -3.20
N PRO A 69 4.40 12.11 -3.62
CA PRO A 69 4.27 10.67 -3.84
C PRO A 69 4.87 10.19 -5.17
N VAL A 70 5.17 11.11 -6.10
CA VAL A 70 5.62 10.77 -7.45
C VAL A 70 6.94 9.97 -7.46
N PRO A 71 8.00 10.38 -6.73
CA PRO A 71 9.22 9.58 -6.65
C PRO A 71 8.98 8.18 -6.06
N MET A 72 8.15 8.07 -5.01
CA MET A 72 7.79 6.78 -4.41
C MET A 72 7.06 5.87 -5.41
N LEU A 73 6.19 6.45 -6.23
CA LEU A 73 5.45 5.70 -7.24
C LEU A 73 6.36 5.22 -8.36
N ALA A 74 7.33 6.03 -8.78
CA ALA A 74 8.36 5.61 -9.73
C ALA A 74 9.17 4.44 -9.16
N MET A 75 9.56 4.49 -7.89
CA MET A 75 10.24 3.36 -7.23
C MET A 75 9.35 2.11 -7.18
N LEU A 76 8.06 2.28 -6.91
CA LEU A 76 7.11 1.17 -6.87
C LEU A 76 6.84 0.56 -8.27
N LYS A 77 6.84 1.38 -9.34
CA LYS A 77 6.75 0.91 -10.73
C LYS A 77 8.04 0.21 -11.17
N HIS A 78 9.21 0.74 -10.79
CA HIS A 78 10.49 0.06 -11.00
C HIS A 78 10.50 -1.32 -10.33
N LEU A 79 10.03 -1.39 -9.08
CA LEU A 79 9.87 -2.64 -8.36
C LEU A 79 8.92 -3.62 -9.08
N ALA A 80 7.79 -3.14 -9.59
CA ALA A 80 6.88 -3.99 -10.35
C ALA A 80 7.57 -4.61 -11.58
N ASN A 81 8.34 -3.81 -12.33
CA ASN A 81 9.11 -4.28 -13.48
C ASN A 81 10.18 -5.31 -13.10
N LEU A 82 10.82 -5.16 -11.93
CA LEU A 82 11.82 -6.11 -11.45
C LEU A 82 11.18 -7.46 -11.13
N GLN A 83 10.05 -7.47 -10.42
CA GLN A 83 9.33 -8.71 -10.12
C GLN A 83 8.85 -9.43 -11.38
N GLU A 84 8.36 -8.71 -12.37
CA GLU A 84 7.98 -9.31 -13.65
C GLU A 84 9.19 -9.94 -14.39
N LYS A 85 10.39 -9.33 -14.28
CA LYS A 85 11.63 -9.90 -14.84
C LYS A 85 12.02 -11.20 -14.13
N ASP A 86 11.79 -11.29 -12.83
CA ASP A 86 12.02 -12.49 -12.01
C ASP A 86 10.95 -13.57 -12.21
N GLY A 87 9.92 -13.28 -13.01
CA GLY A 87 8.80 -14.19 -13.31
C GLY A 87 7.67 -14.14 -12.29
N ASN A 88 7.71 -13.21 -11.33
CA ASN A 88 6.65 -13.00 -10.37
C ASN A 88 5.61 -12.02 -10.94
N HIS A 89 4.36 -12.48 -11.08
CA HIS A 89 3.28 -11.62 -11.53
C HIS A 89 2.80 -10.70 -10.40
N VAL A 90 2.81 -9.39 -10.67
CA VAL A 90 2.37 -8.37 -9.73
C VAL A 90 1.33 -7.46 -10.38
N SER A 91 0.46 -6.90 -9.56
CA SER A 91 -0.55 -5.93 -9.97
C SER A 91 -0.41 -4.64 -9.18
N LEU A 92 -0.36 -3.53 -9.92
CA LEU A 92 -0.24 -2.20 -9.36
C LEU A 92 -1.56 -1.45 -9.52
N ASN A 93 -2.18 -1.10 -8.39
CA ASN A 93 -3.42 -0.35 -8.33
C ASN A 93 -3.19 1.07 -7.80
N TYR A 94 -3.81 2.06 -8.46
CA TYR A 94 -3.74 3.47 -8.09
C TYR A 94 -5.12 3.99 -7.68
N SER A 95 -5.14 4.96 -6.77
CA SER A 95 -6.35 5.71 -6.41
C SER A 95 -6.57 6.91 -7.36
N GLU A 96 -7.83 7.29 -7.54
CA GLU A 96 -8.20 8.45 -8.40
C GLU A 96 -7.53 9.75 -7.95
N GLN A 97 -7.36 9.95 -6.63
CA GLN A 97 -6.71 11.14 -6.08
C GLN A 97 -5.23 11.22 -6.50
N LEU A 98 -4.52 10.10 -6.40
CA LEU A 98 -3.11 10.03 -6.80
C LEU A 98 -2.97 10.18 -8.31
N GLN A 99 -3.87 9.56 -9.08
CA GLN A 99 -3.87 9.66 -10.53
C GLN A 99 -4.10 11.09 -11.00
N ALA A 100 -5.07 11.81 -10.42
CA ALA A 100 -5.31 13.22 -10.73
C ALA A 100 -4.08 14.11 -10.42
N MET A 101 -3.38 13.85 -9.31
CA MET A 101 -2.17 14.57 -8.96
C MET A 101 -1.03 14.33 -9.96
N ILE A 102 -0.88 13.09 -10.43
CA ILE A 102 0.10 12.75 -11.47
C ILE A 102 -0.26 13.43 -12.79
N ASP A 103 -1.54 13.41 -13.17
CA ASP A 103 -2.03 14.06 -14.38
C ASP A 103 -1.74 15.57 -14.35
N ASP A 104 -1.96 16.23 -13.21
CA ASP A 104 -1.67 17.65 -13.02
C ASP A 104 -0.16 17.94 -13.14
N LEU A 105 0.69 17.16 -12.46
CA LEU A 105 2.15 17.33 -12.52
C LEU A 105 2.71 17.04 -13.92
N ALA A 106 2.25 15.98 -14.56
CA ALA A 106 2.66 15.65 -15.92
C ALA A 106 2.25 16.76 -16.89
N ARG A 107 1.05 17.33 -16.71
CA ARG A 107 0.58 18.47 -17.50
C ARG A 107 1.43 19.72 -17.30
N ASP A 108 1.88 19.99 -16.07
CA ASP A 108 2.80 21.10 -15.79
C ASP A 108 4.15 20.92 -16.51
N GLU A 109 4.62 19.67 -16.66
CA GLU A 109 5.79 19.32 -17.48
C GLU A 109 5.50 19.18 -18.99
N GLY A 110 4.24 19.30 -19.40
CA GLY A 110 3.83 19.16 -20.81
C GLY A 110 3.85 17.73 -21.34
N LYS A 111 3.84 16.73 -20.45
CA LYS A 111 3.86 15.29 -20.77
C LYS A 111 2.52 14.64 -20.43
N THR A 112 2.31 13.42 -20.92
CA THR A 112 1.26 12.55 -20.38
C THR A 112 1.72 11.91 -19.07
N ALA A 113 0.77 11.49 -18.23
CA ALA A 113 1.09 10.83 -16.95
C ALA A 113 2.00 9.61 -17.15
N ASP A 114 1.73 8.78 -18.15
CA ASP A 114 2.54 7.59 -18.43
C ASP A 114 3.96 7.94 -18.84
N GLU A 115 4.15 8.91 -19.74
CA GLU A 115 5.48 9.39 -20.18
C GLU A 115 6.26 10.02 -19.03
N TYR A 116 5.59 10.79 -18.17
CA TYR A 116 6.21 11.40 -17.00
C TYR A 116 6.72 10.34 -16.04
N LEU A 117 5.90 9.34 -15.74
CA LEU A 117 6.27 8.21 -14.87
C LEU A 117 7.36 7.34 -15.48
N GLU A 118 7.33 7.08 -16.79
CA GLU A 118 8.38 6.32 -17.47
C GLU A 118 9.72 7.04 -17.42
N GLN A 119 9.74 8.36 -17.62
CA GLN A 119 10.96 9.14 -17.48
C GLN A 119 11.51 9.05 -16.05
N LEU A 120 10.66 9.22 -15.03
CA LEU A 120 11.05 9.10 -13.63
C LEU A 120 11.62 7.72 -13.30
N VAL A 121 10.98 6.65 -13.78
CA VAL A 121 11.48 5.28 -13.62
C VAL A 121 12.85 5.13 -14.31
N ALA A 122 13.03 5.70 -15.50
CA ALA A 122 14.30 5.66 -16.20
C ALA A 122 15.40 6.46 -15.47
N GLU A 123 15.06 7.58 -14.83
CA GLU A 123 15.98 8.34 -13.97
C GLU A 123 16.41 7.52 -12.76
N PHE A 124 15.48 6.78 -12.14
CA PHE A 124 15.79 5.83 -11.06
C PHE A 124 16.72 4.70 -11.53
N GLU A 125 16.45 4.11 -12.71
CA GLU A 125 17.29 3.05 -13.29
C GLU A 125 18.68 3.55 -13.73
N ALA A 126 18.78 4.82 -14.16
CA ALA A 126 20.03 5.40 -14.67
C ALA A 126 21.01 5.82 -13.56
N GLY A 127 20.58 5.85 -12.30
CA GLY A 127 21.39 6.23 -11.15
C GLY A 127 20.77 7.41 -10.41
N GLY A 128 19.83 7.11 -9.51
CA GLY A 128 19.12 8.09 -8.68
C GLY A 128 20.07 8.98 -7.90
N GLU A 129 20.06 10.28 -8.20
CA GLU A 129 20.91 11.28 -7.54
C GLU A 129 20.34 11.79 -6.20
N ASP A 130 19.13 11.36 -5.78
CA ASP A 130 18.46 11.92 -4.59
C ASP A 130 17.84 10.88 -3.62
N ILE A 131 18.06 9.57 -3.82
CA ILE A 131 17.78 8.55 -2.79
C ILE A 131 19.13 8.06 -2.27
N ASP A 132 19.38 8.21 -0.97
CA ASP A 132 20.56 7.65 -0.33
C ASP A 132 20.72 6.18 -0.76
N ALA A 133 21.89 5.81 -1.27
CA ALA A 133 22.12 4.46 -1.80
C ALA A 133 21.86 3.35 -0.75
N ASP A 134 21.91 3.70 0.54
CA ASP A 134 21.48 2.85 1.67
C ASP A 134 19.97 2.53 1.61
N ASP A 135 19.11 3.49 1.28
CA ASP A 135 17.66 3.32 1.18
C ASP A 135 17.29 2.39 0.00
N ALA A 136 17.96 2.54 -1.14
CA ALA A 136 17.74 1.68 -2.30
C ALA A 136 18.12 0.21 -2.03
N ALA A 137 19.23 -0.02 -1.33
CA ALA A 137 19.67 -1.36 -0.95
C ALA A 137 18.76 -1.97 0.12
N GLU A 138 18.26 -1.18 1.06
CA GLU A 138 17.34 -1.65 2.10
C GLU A 138 15.95 -1.98 1.50
N VAL A 139 15.52 -1.23 0.48
CA VAL A 139 14.33 -1.55 -0.32
C VAL A 139 14.51 -2.90 -1.02
N GLU A 140 15.62 -3.10 -1.73
CA GLU A 140 15.92 -4.35 -2.46
C GLU A 140 15.96 -5.57 -1.52
N ALA A 141 16.61 -5.43 -0.36
CA ALA A 141 16.64 -6.49 0.66
C ALA A 141 15.27 -6.78 1.29
N ALA A 142 14.46 -5.74 1.54
CA ALA A 142 13.10 -5.92 2.04
C ALA A 142 12.20 -6.63 1.01
N ILE A 143 12.44 -6.41 -0.28
CA ILE A 143 11.74 -7.09 -1.36
C ILE A 143 12.12 -8.57 -1.40
N GLU A 144 13.42 -8.89 -1.39
CA GLU A 144 13.89 -10.29 -1.34
C GLU A 144 13.31 -11.03 -0.14
N ALA A 145 13.19 -10.37 1.02
CA ALA A 145 12.57 -10.98 2.19
C ALA A 145 11.08 -11.29 2.00
N VAL A 146 10.33 -10.43 1.28
CA VAL A 146 8.91 -10.65 0.99
C VAL A 146 8.72 -11.73 -0.08
N THR A 147 9.60 -11.80 -1.08
CA THR A 147 9.55 -12.80 -2.16
C THR A 147 10.06 -14.17 -1.72
N ASP A 148 11.11 -14.28 -0.89
CA ASP A 148 11.57 -15.55 -0.32
C ASP A 148 10.52 -16.17 0.61
N ALA A 149 9.84 -15.33 1.41
CA ALA A 149 8.69 -15.76 2.20
C ALA A 149 7.51 -16.26 1.33
N ALA A 150 7.40 -15.82 0.07
CA ALA A 150 6.45 -16.38 -0.90
C ALA A 150 6.81 -17.82 -1.28
N GLN A 151 8.09 -18.06 -1.60
CA GLN A 151 8.57 -19.36 -2.08
C GLN A 151 8.61 -20.42 -0.95
N ALA A 152 8.80 -19.99 0.30
CA ALA A 152 8.79 -20.87 1.46
C ALA A 152 7.40 -21.46 1.77
N ASP A 153 6.30 -20.74 1.50
CA ASP A 153 4.93 -21.21 1.79
C ASP A 153 4.44 -22.23 0.74
N GLU A 154 4.98 -22.21 -0.48
CA GLU A 154 4.71 -23.19 -1.53
C GLU A 154 5.41 -24.55 -1.33
N GLN A 155 6.31 -24.67 -0.34
CA GLN A 155 6.97 -25.92 0.03
C GLN A 155 6.40 -26.53 1.32
N ALA A 156 5.07 -26.51 1.47
CA ALA A 156 4.40 -27.48 2.32
C ALA A 156 4.43 -28.87 1.62
N PRO A 157 5.06 -29.91 2.19
CA PRO A 157 5.01 -31.23 1.59
C PRO A 157 3.55 -31.71 1.61
N ALA A 158 3.00 -31.95 0.42
CA ALA A 158 1.75 -32.65 0.24
C ALA A 158 1.81 -33.98 0.99
N ALA A 159 1.18 -34.02 2.17
CA ALA A 159 0.99 -35.24 2.92
C ALA A 159 0.17 -36.21 2.05
N ALA A 160 0.83 -37.25 1.57
CA ALA A 160 0.21 -38.33 0.81
C ALA A 160 -0.95 -38.94 1.60
N PRO A 161 -2.08 -39.31 0.95
CA PRO A 161 -3.14 -40.02 1.62
C PRO A 161 -2.65 -41.42 1.98
N ALA A 162 -2.59 -41.72 3.28
CA ALA A 162 -2.36 -43.08 3.77
C ALA A 162 -3.60 -43.92 3.46
N ASP A 163 -3.50 -44.78 2.45
CA ASP A 163 -4.48 -45.81 2.13
C ASP A 163 -4.39 -46.93 3.19
N ASP A 164 -5.47 -47.09 3.95
CA ASP A 164 -5.59 -48.02 5.08
C ASP A 164 -5.76 -49.46 4.54
N ALA A 165 -4.64 -50.16 4.37
CA ALA A 165 -4.62 -51.59 4.05
C ALA A 165 -4.81 -52.43 5.32
N LYS A 166 -6.03 -52.97 5.48
CA LYS A 166 -6.48 -53.99 6.44
C LYS A 166 -5.40 -54.96 6.98
N PRO A 167 -5.38 -55.26 8.29
CA PRO A 167 -4.63 -56.39 8.80
C PRO A 167 -5.41 -57.71 8.63
N SER A 168 -4.72 -58.74 8.13
CA SER A 168 -5.16 -60.14 8.24
C SER A 168 -4.83 -60.67 9.64
N ALA A 169 -5.83 -61.23 10.32
CA ALA A 169 -5.73 -62.38 11.23
C ALA A 169 -7.13 -62.96 11.45
#